data_AF-A0A268TU13-F1
#
_entry.id   AF-A0A268TU13-F1
#
_cell.length_a   1.000
_cell.length_b   1.000
_cell.length_c   1.000
_cell.angle_alpha   90.00
_cell.angle_beta   90.00
_cell.angle_gamma   90.00
#
_symmetry.space_group_name_H-M   'P 1'
#
loop_
_entity.id
_entity.type
_entity.pdbx_description
1 polymer ?
#
loop_
_entity_poly.entity_id
_entity_poly.type
_entity_poly.pdbx_seq_one_letter_code
_entity_poly.pdbx_strand_id
1 'polypeptide(L)'
;MEIILLILAGVVVYYLYITLQEYLKNPITPQSRDTNIKIEEYDISQDPYVQANPLDKIKKSEFGIMAAIVSKITPSKGANSIAQTPIQTAQAAMIDGLFASMRAYANGANSMISDLKEIYASSENTDLEQLCKDLLQATYGEYKKRLKFVEFLFALCYISGTLSDTDKENIIDVAAFLELSNEDFNKIYDDFSIQNQAEIAMDNSLAHKILGVQEGALPEVVLEKFQTLIAERELNILDTKNLNKSLATGIFIDLRQLTLAFEFLSKPQGAL
;
A
#
# COMPACT_ATOMS: atom_id res chain seq x y z
N MET A 1 39.77 -8.30 56.65
CA MET A 1 39.16 -8.12 55.32
C MET A 1 39.98 -7.18 54.43
N GLU A 2 40.51 -6.07 54.96
CA GLU A 2 41.27 -5.08 54.16
C GLU A 2 42.55 -5.65 53.51
N ILE A 3 43.32 -6.48 54.22
CA ILE A 3 44.56 -7.07 53.69
C ILE A 3 44.29 -8.01 52.49
N ILE A 4 43.20 -8.76 52.51
CA ILE A 4 42.80 -9.66 51.41
C ILE A 4 42.42 -8.84 50.16
N LEU A 5 41.74 -7.72 50.36
CA LEU A 5 41.35 -6.80 49.30
C LEU A 5 42.58 -6.13 48.66
N LEU A 6 43.59 -5.79 49.46
CA LEU A 6 44.84 -5.21 49.00
C LEU A 6 45.68 -6.22 48.18
N ILE A 7 45.71 -7.49 48.62
CA ILE A 7 46.35 -8.57 47.86
C ILE A 7 45.63 -8.80 46.54
N LEU A 8 44.29 -8.84 46.54
CA LEU A 8 43.50 -9.05 45.33
C LEU A 8 43.66 -7.90 44.32
N ALA A 9 43.68 -6.65 44.80
CA ALA A 9 43.97 -5.48 43.98
C ALA A 9 45.38 -5.55 43.37
N GLY A 10 46.38 -5.97 44.15
CA GLY A 10 47.75 -6.17 43.66
C GLY A 10 47.84 -7.21 42.54
N VAL A 11 47.11 -8.33 42.66
CA VAL A 11 47.06 -9.37 41.63
C VAL A 11 46.41 -8.87 40.34
N VAL A 12 45.32 -8.09 40.45
CA VAL A 12 44.64 -7.52 39.26
C VAL A 12 45.54 -6.51 38.54
N VAL A 13 46.22 -5.64 39.28
CA VAL A 13 47.16 -4.66 38.69
C VAL A 13 48.34 -5.36 38.02
N TYR A 14 48.87 -6.41 38.64
CA TYR A 14 49.94 -7.21 38.06
C TYR A 14 49.49 -7.93 36.77
N TYR A 15 48.29 -8.50 36.75
CA TYR A 15 47.72 -9.14 35.57
C TYR A 15 47.58 -8.14 34.41
N LEU A 16 47.00 -6.96 34.67
CA LEU A 16 46.87 -5.89 33.67
C LEU A 16 48.22 -5.41 33.14
N TYR A 17 49.22 -5.31 34.01
CA TYR A 17 50.57 -4.93 33.61
C TYR A 17 51.18 -5.96 32.63
N ILE A 18 51.04 -7.26 32.91
CA ILE A 18 51.50 -8.32 32.02
C ILE A 18 50.77 -8.29 30.68
N THR A 19 49.43 -8.16 30.69
CA THR A 19 48.65 -8.12 29.44
C THR A 19 49.01 -6.92 28.58
N LEU A 20 49.23 -5.76 29.20
CA LEU A 20 49.63 -4.55 28.49
C LEU A 20 51.06 -4.67 27.93
N GLN A 21 51.99 -5.25 28.67
CA GLN A 21 53.34 -5.55 28.17
C GLN A 21 53.31 -6.53 26.99
N GLU A 22 52.46 -7.54 27.04
CA GLU A 22 52.31 -8.51 25.96
C GLU A 22 51.66 -7.90 24.71
N TYR A 23 50.69 -7.01 24.90
CA TYR A 23 50.12 -6.20 23.83
C TYR A 23 51.15 -5.26 23.17
N LEU A 24 52.01 -4.62 23.98
CA LEU A 24 53.07 -3.74 23.47
C LEU A 24 54.23 -4.51 22.81
N LYS A 25 54.47 -5.77 23.18
CA LYS A 25 55.50 -6.64 22.59
C LYS A 25 55.12 -7.18 21.22
N ASN A 26 53.82 -7.22 20.90
CA ASN A 26 53.30 -7.52 19.57
C ASN A 26 52.77 -6.23 18.93
N PRO A 27 53.63 -5.30 18.47
CA PRO A 27 53.14 -4.23 17.62
C PRO A 27 52.42 -4.88 16.45
N ILE A 28 51.20 -4.44 16.16
CA ILE A 28 50.50 -4.76 14.91
C ILE A 28 51.42 -4.25 13.82
N THR A 29 52.34 -5.09 13.38
CA THR A 29 53.13 -4.85 12.20
C THR A 29 52.11 -5.09 11.11
N PRO A 30 51.66 -4.07 10.36
CA PRO A 30 50.84 -4.35 9.21
C PRO A 30 51.68 -5.32 8.38
N GLN A 31 51.20 -6.56 8.24
CA GLN A 31 51.76 -7.48 7.26
C GLN A 31 51.87 -6.65 6.00
N SER A 32 53.08 -6.55 5.46
CA SER A 32 53.35 -5.88 4.20
C SER A 32 52.35 -6.44 3.20
N ARG A 33 51.27 -5.69 2.98
CA ARG A 33 50.26 -6.02 1.98
C ARG A 33 51.04 -6.12 0.67
N ASP A 34 50.89 -7.23 -0.01
CA ASP A 34 51.29 -7.35 -1.41
C ASP A 34 50.91 -6.04 -2.11
N THR A 35 51.89 -5.38 -2.71
CA THR A 35 51.74 -4.09 -3.42
C THR A 35 50.91 -4.20 -4.70
N ASN A 36 50.14 -5.29 -4.83
CA ASN A 36 49.20 -5.56 -5.90
C ASN A 36 47.76 -5.48 -5.39
N ILE A 37 47.47 -4.52 -4.50
CA ILE A 37 46.10 -4.12 -4.21
C ILE A 37 45.60 -3.42 -5.47
N LYS A 38 44.89 -4.15 -6.34
CA LYS A 38 43.88 -3.51 -7.18
C LYS A 38 42.99 -2.77 -6.20
N ILE A 39 43.01 -1.44 -6.26
CA ILE A 39 41.98 -0.62 -5.65
C ILE A 39 40.72 -1.04 -6.40
N GLU A 40 39.96 -1.98 -5.84
CA GLU A 40 38.59 -2.17 -6.27
C GLU A 40 37.93 -0.83 -5.96
N GLU A 41 37.62 -0.08 -7.02
CA GLU A 41 36.81 1.13 -6.90
C GLU A 41 35.59 0.76 -6.08
N TYR A 42 35.48 1.36 -4.90
CA TYR A 42 34.32 1.16 -4.06
C TYR A 42 33.12 1.64 -4.86
N ASP A 43 32.25 0.72 -5.24
CA ASP A 43 31.02 1.05 -5.92
C ASP A 43 30.16 1.84 -4.93
N ILE A 44 30.20 3.16 -5.08
CA ILE A 44 29.39 4.14 -4.36
C ILE A 44 27.88 3.83 -4.44
N SER A 45 27.41 2.99 -5.38
CA SER A 45 26.03 2.50 -5.40
C SER A 45 25.69 1.51 -4.28
N GLN A 46 26.71 0.89 -3.67
CA GLN A 46 26.59 -0.07 -2.56
C GLN A 46 26.86 0.59 -1.20
N ASP A 47 27.01 1.91 -1.14
CA ASP A 47 27.26 2.63 0.10
C ASP A 47 25.98 2.72 0.97
N PRO A 48 25.96 2.12 2.18
CA PRO A 48 24.80 2.19 3.08
C PRO A 48 24.50 3.62 3.58
N TYR A 49 25.38 4.59 3.33
CA TYR A 49 25.21 6.00 3.69
C TYR A 49 24.83 6.91 2.52
N VAL A 50 24.74 6.39 1.29
CA VAL A 50 24.11 7.13 0.20
C VAL A 50 22.63 7.22 0.51
N GLN A 51 22.15 8.43 0.77
CA GLN A 51 20.74 8.70 0.99
C GLN A 51 20.00 8.33 -0.29
N ALA A 52 19.37 7.16 -0.28
CA ALA A 52 18.46 6.76 -1.34
C ALA A 52 17.46 7.90 -1.57
N ASN A 53 17.17 8.17 -2.85
CA ASN A 53 16.14 9.13 -3.21
C ASN A 53 14.87 8.82 -2.39
N PRO A 54 14.23 9.82 -1.73
CA PRO A 54 13.01 9.59 -0.96
C PRO A 54 11.94 8.77 -1.71
N LEU A 55 11.81 8.98 -3.02
CA LEU A 55 10.91 8.22 -3.88
C LEU A 55 11.31 6.74 -3.97
N ASP A 56 12.60 6.43 -4.13
CA ASP A 56 13.09 5.04 -4.20
C ASP A 56 12.89 4.30 -2.88
N LYS A 57 12.97 5.02 -1.76
CA LYS A 57 12.62 4.47 -0.44
C LYS A 57 11.13 4.14 -0.36
N ILE A 58 10.25 5.01 -0.86
CA ILE A 58 8.80 4.78 -0.86
C ILE A 58 8.45 3.63 -1.81
N LYS A 59 9.05 3.55 -3.00
CA LYS A 59 8.87 2.45 -3.97
C LYS A 59 9.10 1.08 -3.35
N LYS A 60 10.12 0.95 -2.50
CA LYS A 60 10.48 -0.30 -1.81
C LYS A 60 9.71 -0.52 -0.49
N SER A 61 8.88 0.43 -0.08
CA SER A 61 8.05 0.30 1.13
C SER A 61 6.76 -0.48 0.86
N GLU A 62 6.15 -1.05 1.90
CA GLU A 62 4.84 -1.72 1.84
C GLU A 62 3.81 -0.89 1.05
N PHE A 63 3.74 0.42 1.31
CA PHE A 63 2.77 1.32 0.67
C PHE A 63 3.07 1.58 -0.80
N GLY A 64 4.33 1.72 -1.18
CA GLY A 64 4.73 1.87 -2.58
C GLY A 64 4.43 0.60 -3.38
N ILE A 65 4.71 -0.57 -2.80
CA ILE A 65 4.42 -1.86 -3.42
C ILE A 65 2.90 -2.04 -3.59
N MET A 66 2.10 -1.74 -2.55
CA MET A 66 0.64 -1.76 -2.66
C MET A 66 0.14 -0.83 -3.77
N ALA A 67 0.64 0.41 -3.85
CA ALA A 67 0.26 1.35 -4.91
C ALA A 67 0.60 0.82 -6.31
N ALA A 68 1.76 0.17 -6.48
CA ALA A 68 2.18 -0.45 -7.72
C ALA A 68 1.38 -1.72 -8.09
N ILE A 69 0.83 -2.45 -7.11
CA ILE A 69 -0.09 -3.56 -7.40
C ILE A 69 -1.44 -3.00 -7.86
N VAL A 70 -1.98 -1.98 -7.17
CA VAL A 70 -3.29 -1.40 -7.51
C VAL A 70 -3.30 -0.86 -8.95
N SER A 71 -2.21 -0.25 -9.43
CA SER A 71 -2.11 0.21 -10.82
C SER A 71 -2.12 -0.90 -11.87
N LYS A 72 -1.72 -2.12 -11.52
CA LYS A 72 -1.82 -3.30 -12.41
C LYS A 72 -3.24 -3.81 -12.52
N ILE A 73 -4.02 -3.68 -11.44
CA ILE A 73 -5.41 -4.13 -11.38
C ILE A 73 -6.34 -3.10 -12.01
N THR A 74 -6.20 -1.83 -11.65
CA THR A 74 -6.96 -0.73 -12.23
C THR A 74 -6.02 0.16 -13.03
N PRO A 75 -5.68 -0.19 -14.28
CA PRO A 75 -4.82 0.66 -15.09
C PRO A 75 -5.50 2.01 -15.31
N SER A 76 -5.04 3.03 -14.56
CA SER A 76 -5.26 4.41 -14.98
C SER A 76 -4.51 4.60 -16.28
N LYS A 77 -5.16 5.17 -17.30
CA LYS A 77 -4.42 5.67 -18.47
C LYS A 77 -3.68 6.95 -18.08
N GLY A 78 -2.68 6.83 -17.21
CA GLY A 78 -1.82 7.91 -16.72
C GLY A 78 -2.48 8.89 -15.76
N ALA A 79 -1.63 9.58 -14.99
CA ALA A 79 -1.99 10.61 -14.01
C ALA A 79 -2.79 11.81 -14.59
N ASN A 80 -2.94 11.88 -15.92
CA ASN A 80 -3.63 12.94 -16.66
C ASN A 80 -4.85 12.46 -17.47
N SER A 81 -5.26 11.18 -17.42
CA SER A 81 -6.59 10.86 -17.94
C SER A 81 -7.61 11.34 -16.92
N ILE A 82 -8.33 12.40 -17.28
CA ILE A 82 -9.62 12.73 -16.69
C ILE A 82 -10.39 11.40 -16.56
N ALA A 83 -10.86 11.06 -15.36
CA ALA A 83 -11.74 9.92 -15.18
C ALA A 83 -12.88 10.04 -16.20
N GLN A 84 -12.89 9.15 -17.20
CA GLN A 84 -13.76 9.31 -18.36
C GLN A 84 -15.17 8.79 -18.07
N THR A 85 -15.31 8.01 -17.01
CA THR A 85 -16.56 7.38 -16.60
C THR A 85 -16.78 7.54 -15.09
N PRO A 86 -18.04 7.55 -14.64
CA PRO A 86 -18.40 7.54 -13.22
C PRO A 86 -17.67 6.46 -12.40
N ILE A 87 -17.48 5.28 -13.00
CA ILE A 87 -16.76 4.15 -12.39
C ILE A 87 -15.29 4.49 -12.17
N GLN A 88 -14.60 5.04 -13.17
CA GLN A 88 -13.20 5.45 -13.04
C GLN A 88 -13.04 6.56 -11.99
N THR A 89 -14.03 7.46 -11.88
CA THR A 89 -14.05 8.49 -10.83
C THR A 89 -14.17 7.86 -9.44
N ALA A 90 -15.03 6.85 -9.29
CA ALA A 90 -15.19 6.10 -8.04
C ALA A 90 -13.88 5.42 -7.63
N GLN A 91 -13.26 4.69 -8.58
CA GLN A 91 -11.99 4.01 -8.36
C GLN A 91 -10.88 5.00 -7.97
N ALA A 92 -10.75 6.11 -8.68
CA ALA A 92 -9.77 7.15 -8.37
C ALA A 92 -9.97 7.72 -6.96
N ALA A 93 -11.22 7.99 -6.54
CA ALA A 93 -11.51 8.47 -5.20
C ALA A 93 -11.18 7.44 -4.11
N MET A 94 -11.43 6.14 -4.36
CA MET A 94 -11.04 5.07 -3.44
C MET A 94 -9.52 4.95 -3.31
N ILE A 95 -8.78 5.06 -4.42
CA ILE A 95 -7.31 5.03 -4.44
C ILE A 95 -6.73 6.25 -3.72
N ASP A 96 -7.29 7.43 -3.94
CA ASP A 96 -6.89 8.64 -3.22
C ASP A 96 -7.12 8.51 -1.71
N GLY A 97 -8.24 7.89 -1.29
CA GLY A 97 -8.51 7.56 0.10
C GLY A 97 -7.51 6.56 0.70
N LEU A 98 -7.10 5.56 -0.08
CA LEU A 98 -6.05 4.62 0.32
C LEU A 98 -4.71 5.36 0.54
N PHE A 99 -4.31 6.23 -0.38
CA PHE A 99 -3.06 6.98 -0.26
C PHE A 99 -3.08 7.98 0.91
N ALA A 100 -4.22 8.61 1.17
CA ALA A 100 -4.41 9.44 2.36
C ALA A 100 -4.23 8.63 3.65
N SER A 101 -4.77 7.40 3.68
CA SER A 101 -4.60 6.48 4.81
C SER A 101 -3.13 6.07 4.98
N MET A 102 -2.44 5.70 3.89
CA MET A 102 -0.99 5.37 3.91
C MET A 102 -0.15 6.52 4.46
N ARG A 103 -0.42 7.76 4.01
CA ARG A 103 0.26 8.96 4.53
C ARG A 103 0.04 9.14 6.03
N ALA A 104 -1.19 8.96 6.50
CA ALA A 104 -1.52 9.07 7.92
C ALA A 104 -0.75 8.02 8.75
N TYR A 105 -0.66 6.78 8.26
CA TYR A 105 0.09 5.69 8.90
C TYR A 105 1.60 5.93 8.94
N ALA A 106 2.16 6.54 7.90
CA ALA A 106 3.60 6.80 7.78
C ALA A 106 4.10 8.02 8.59
N ASN A 107 3.27 8.62 9.45
CA ASN A 107 3.55 9.89 10.12
C ASN A 107 3.89 11.05 9.16
N GLY A 108 3.32 11.02 7.94
CA GLY A 108 3.02 12.22 7.16
C GLY A 108 4.17 13.01 6.53
N ALA A 109 4.99 12.40 5.67
CA ALA A 109 5.78 13.19 4.71
C ALA A 109 4.83 13.94 3.74
N ASN A 110 5.03 15.26 3.56
CA ASN A 110 4.16 16.10 2.74
C ASN A 110 4.12 15.66 1.26
N SER A 111 5.19 15.05 0.75
CA SER A 111 5.28 14.54 -0.62
C SER A 111 4.71 13.14 -0.81
N MET A 112 4.36 12.41 0.26
CA MET A 112 4.09 10.98 0.14
C MET A 112 2.91 10.67 -0.79
N ILE A 113 1.87 11.50 -0.81
CA ILE A 113 0.74 11.31 -1.73
C ILE A 113 1.19 11.51 -3.19
N SER A 114 2.00 12.53 -3.49
CA SER A 114 2.52 12.72 -4.85
C SER A 114 3.45 11.59 -5.25
N ASP A 115 4.27 11.09 -4.32
CA ASP A 115 5.19 9.98 -4.55
C ASP A 115 4.42 8.68 -4.84
N LEU A 116 3.34 8.39 -4.08
CA LEU A 116 2.47 7.24 -4.33
C LEU A 116 1.72 7.35 -5.66
N LYS A 117 1.25 8.55 -6.03
CA LYS A 117 0.64 8.81 -7.35
C LYS A 117 1.63 8.61 -8.49
N GLU A 118 2.89 9.01 -8.31
CA GLU A 118 3.95 8.75 -9.29
C GLU A 118 4.23 7.25 -9.43
N ILE A 119 4.30 6.51 -8.32
CA ILE A 119 4.49 5.05 -8.33
C ILE A 119 3.35 4.37 -9.07
N TYR A 120 2.10 4.73 -8.73
CA TYR A 120 0.91 4.23 -9.40
C TYR A 120 0.97 4.47 -10.92
N ALA A 121 1.36 5.68 -11.35
CA ALA A 121 1.44 6.03 -12.76
C ALA A 121 2.65 5.43 -13.51
N SER A 122 3.74 5.06 -12.83
CA SER A 122 5.01 4.62 -13.47
C SER A 122 5.27 3.12 -13.41
N SER A 123 4.40 2.36 -12.73
CA SER A 123 4.52 0.92 -12.49
C SER A 123 4.37 0.01 -13.71
N GLU A 124 4.21 0.54 -14.93
CA GLU A 124 3.90 -0.25 -16.14
C GLU A 124 4.93 -1.36 -16.42
N ASN A 125 6.20 -1.15 -16.10
CA ASN A 125 7.29 -2.10 -16.41
C ASN A 125 7.60 -3.14 -15.32
N THR A 126 7.00 -3.02 -14.13
CA THR A 126 7.26 -3.99 -13.05
C THR A 126 6.33 -5.19 -13.18
N ASP A 127 6.85 -6.39 -12.99
CA ASP A 127 6.08 -7.63 -13.03
C ASP A 127 5.18 -7.78 -11.79
N LEU A 128 3.94 -8.27 -11.97
CA LEU A 128 2.96 -8.41 -10.88
C LEU A 128 3.38 -9.47 -9.86
N GLU A 129 3.93 -10.60 -10.32
CA GLU A 129 4.43 -11.66 -9.45
C GLU A 129 5.55 -11.12 -8.55
N GLN A 130 6.49 -10.37 -9.10
CA GLN A 130 7.56 -9.75 -8.31
C GLN A 130 7.02 -8.76 -7.26
N LEU A 131 6.06 -7.91 -7.64
CA LEU A 131 5.42 -6.98 -6.69
C LEU A 131 4.73 -7.72 -5.54
N CYS A 132 4.02 -8.81 -5.83
CA CYS A 132 3.35 -9.59 -4.80
C CYS A 132 4.36 -10.31 -3.88
N LYS A 133 5.48 -10.81 -4.41
CA LYS A 133 6.56 -11.38 -3.59
C LYS A 133 7.17 -10.34 -2.65
N ASP A 134 7.43 -9.14 -3.16
CA ASP A 134 7.95 -8.03 -2.35
C ASP A 134 6.95 -7.64 -1.25
N LEU A 135 5.65 -7.60 -1.57
CA LEU A 135 4.59 -7.32 -0.57
C LEU A 135 4.47 -8.44 0.47
N LEU A 136 4.56 -9.70 0.05
CA LEU A 136 4.54 -10.86 0.95
C LEU A 136 5.70 -10.79 1.95
N GLN A 137 6.89 -10.42 1.49
CA GLN A 137 8.05 -10.22 2.34
C GLN A 137 7.86 -9.01 3.29
N ALA A 138 7.36 -7.88 2.77
CA ALA A 138 7.14 -6.68 3.56
C ALA A 138 6.08 -6.87 4.66
N THR A 139 5.12 -7.77 4.43
CA THR A 139 4.01 -8.09 5.35
C THR A 139 4.18 -9.46 6.01
N TYR A 140 5.41 -9.95 6.15
CA TYR A 140 5.66 -11.28 6.73
C TYR A 140 5.04 -11.41 8.12
N GLY A 141 4.24 -12.47 8.33
CA GLY A 141 3.48 -12.68 9.57
C GLY A 141 2.18 -11.86 9.69
N GLU A 142 1.89 -10.95 8.76
CA GLU A 142 0.71 -10.08 8.78
C GLU A 142 -0.39 -10.53 7.80
N TYR A 143 -0.75 -11.82 7.87
CA TYR A 143 -1.71 -12.46 6.96
C TYR A 143 -3.02 -11.67 6.78
N LYS A 144 -3.57 -11.13 7.87
CA LYS A 144 -4.82 -10.34 7.83
C LYS A 144 -4.72 -9.05 7.03
N LYS A 145 -3.53 -8.42 6.95
CA LYS A 145 -3.34 -7.24 6.09
C LYS A 145 -3.42 -7.63 4.62
N ARG A 146 -2.81 -8.76 4.25
CA ARG A 146 -2.87 -9.29 2.87
C ARG A 146 -4.30 -9.64 2.46
N LEU A 147 -5.06 -10.29 3.36
CA LEU A 147 -6.50 -10.51 3.16
C LEU A 147 -7.25 -9.19 2.92
N LYS A 148 -7.01 -8.19 3.78
CA LYS A 148 -7.69 -6.89 3.68
C LYS A 148 -7.35 -6.15 2.39
N PHE A 149 -6.11 -6.26 1.94
CA PHE A 149 -5.68 -5.70 0.67
C PHE A 149 -6.40 -6.35 -0.51
N VAL A 150 -6.55 -7.68 -0.52
CA VAL A 150 -7.33 -8.39 -1.55
C VAL A 150 -8.82 -8.03 -1.49
N GLU A 151 -9.42 -7.88 -0.30
CA GLU A 151 -10.79 -7.36 -0.17
C GLU A 151 -10.94 -5.96 -0.77
N PHE A 152 -9.95 -5.09 -0.61
CA PHE A 152 -9.96 -3.76 -1.23
C PHE A 152 -9.89 -3.85 -2.76
N LEU A 153 -9.06 -4.74 -3.32
CA LEU A 153 -9.00 -4.94 -4.77
C LEU A 153 -10.34 -5.42 -5.32
N PHE A 154 -11.04 -6.32 -4.62
CA PHE A 154 -12.39 -6.72 -4.98
C PHE A 154 -13.37 -5.56 -4.93
N ALA A 155 -13.38 -4.77 -3.84
CA ALA A 155 -14.25 -3.60 -3.73
C ALA A 155 -14.01 -2.60 -4.88
N LEU A 156 -12.74 -2.40 -5.25
CA LEU A 156 -12.31 -1.49 -6.31
C LEU A 156 -12.77 -1.96 -7.70
N CYS A 157 -12.73 -3.26 -7.99
CA CYS A 157 -13.11 -3.79 -9.30
C CYS A 157 -14.62 -4.02 -9.44
N TYR A 158 -15.28 -4.47 -8.37
CA TYR A 158 -16.72 -4.70 -8.37
C TYR A 158 -17.57 -3.43 -8.27
N ILE A 159 -16.97 -2.25 -8.03
CA ILE A 159 -17.69 -0.98 -7.90
C ILE A 159 -18.61 -0.67 -9.09
N SER A 160 -18.27 -1.17 -10.28
CA SER A 160 -19.02 -1.05 -11.53
C SER A 160 -20.28 -1.92 -11.60
N GLY A 161 -20.45 -2.85 -10.65
CA GLY A 161 -21.49 -3.88 -10.69
C GLY A 161 -21.10 -5.14 -11.46
N THR A 162 -19.94 -5.18 -12.11
CA THR A 162 -19.45 -6.38 -12.82
C THR A 162 -17.93 -6.51 -12.68
N LEU A 163 -17.46 -7.68 -12.27
CA LEU A 163 -16.04 -8.01 -12.28
C LEU A 163 -15.69 -8.59 -13.66
N SER A 164 -14.74 -7.98 -14.36
CA SER A 164 -14.27 -8.53 -15.64
C SER A 164 -13.44 -9.79 -15.43
N ASP A 165 -13.36 -10.67 -16.43
CA ASP A 165 -12.55 -11.90 -16.33
C ASP A 165 -11.06 -11.57 -16.10
N THR A 166 -10.55 -10.51 -16.74
CA THR A 166 -9.18 -10.03 -16.55
C THR A 166 -8.93 -9.53 -15.12
N ASP A 167 -9.84 -8.73 -14.56
CA ASP A 167 -9.69 -8.26 -13.17
C ASP A 167 -9.74 -9.44 -12.19
N LYS A 168 -10.63 -10.41 -12.47
CA LYS A 168 -10.75 -11.63 -11.67
C LYS A 168 -9.47 -12.45 -11.69
N GLU A 169 -8.91 -12.71 -12.87
CA GLU A 169 -7.64 -13.44 -13.03
C GLU A 169 -6.50 -12.74 -12.30
N ASN A 170 -6.36 -11.41 -12.47
CA ASN A 170 -5.32 -10.65 -11.79
C ASN A 170 -5.45 -10.69 -10.26
N ILE A 171 -6.67 -10.63 -9.71
CA ILE A 171 -6.90 -10.73 -8.26
C ILE A 171 -6.62 -12.16 -7.75
N ILE A 172 -6.94 -13.20 -8.53
CA ILE A 172 -6.58 -14.59 -8.22
C ILE A 172 -5.06 -14.73 -8.13
N ASP A 173 -4.33 -14.21 -9.11
CA ASP A 173 -2.86 -14.24 -9.13
C ASP A 173 -2.27 -13.51 -7.92
N VAL A 174 -2.77 -12.31 -7.61
CA VAL A 174 -2.35 -11.57 -6.41
C VAL A 174 -2.59 -12.40 -5.15
N ALA A 175 -3.77 -12.99 -4.98
CA ALA A 175 -4.08 -13.80 -3.81
C ALA A 175 -3.16 -15.03 -3.70
N ALA A 176 -2.86 -15.68 -4.82
CA ALA A 176 -1.95 -16.82 -4.88
C ALA A 176 -0.52 -16.43 -4.49
N PHE A 177 0.03 -15.36 -5.07
CA PHE A 177 1.38 -14.87 -4.76
C PHE A 177 1.51 -14.29 -3.35
N LEU A 178 0.41 -13.83 -2.76
CA LEU A 178 0.33 -13.40 -1.36
C LEU A 178 0.09 -14.56 -0.37
N GLU A 179 0.09 -15.80 -0.88
CA GLU A 179 -0.09 -17.04 -0.13
C GLU A 179 -1.38 -17.05 0.70
N LEU A 180 -2.47 -16.53 0.13
CA LEU A 180 -3.79 -16.63 0.75
C LEU A 180 -4.33 -18.06 0.65
N SER A 181 -5.00 -18.51 1.70
CA SER A 181 -5.69 -19.80 1.66
C SER A 181 -6.86 -19.75 0.68
N ASN A 182 -7.10 -20.85 -0.03
CA ASN A 182 -8.25 -20.95 -0.94
C ASN A 182 -9.58 -20.72 -0.21
N GLU A 183 -9.68 -21.16 1.05
CA GLU A 183 -10.88 -20.96 1.87
C GLU A 183 -11.16 -19.48 2.10
N ASP A 184 -10.17 -18.72 2.56
CA ASP A 184 -10.33 -17.29 2.81
C ASP A 184 -10.57 -16.51 1.51
N PHE A 185 -9.84 -16.84 0.45
CA PHE A 185 -10.02 -16.20 -0.85
C PHE A 185 -11.43 -16.43 -1.41
N ASN A 186 -11.89 -17.69 -1.43
CA ASN A 186 -13.23 -18.02 -1.91
C ASN A 186 -14.30 -17.34 -1.06
N LYS A 187 -14.09 -17.27 0.27
CA LYS A 187 -15.00 -16.52 1.13
C LYS A 187 -15.10 -15.05 0.73
N ILE A 188 -13.97 -14.38 0.50
CA ILE A 188 -13.95 -12.98 0.06
C ILE A 188 -14.69 -12.85 -1.28
N TYR A 189 -14.37 -13.72 -2.25
CA TYR A 189 -15.00 -13.71 -3.56
C TYR A 189 -16.52 -13.88 -3.48
N ASP A 190 -16.98 -14.87 -2.72
CA ASP A 190 -18.39 -15.18 -2.55
C ASP A 190 -19.13 -14.03 -1.83
N ASP A 191 -18.54 -13.45 -0.79
CA ASP A 191 -19.12 -12.32 -0.07
C ASP A 191 -19.36 -11.13 -1.03
N PHE A 192 -18.39 -10.76 -1.87
CA PHE A 192 -18.57 -9.69 -2.86
C PHE A 192 -19.56 -10.07 -3.97
N SER A 193 -19.49 -11.31 -4.46
CA SER A 193 -20.38 -11.82 -5.51
C SER A 193 -21.85 -11.79 -5.08
N ILE A 194 -22.16 -12.26 -3.86
CA ILE A 194 -23.52 -12.23 -3.29
C ILE A 194 -24.04 -10.79 -3.22
N GLN A 195 -23.22 -9.87 -2.71
CA GLN A 195 -23.63 -8.47 -2.52
C GLN A 195 -23.76 -7.74 -3.86
N ASN A 196 -23.00 -8.16 -4.87
CA ASN A 196 -23.10 -7.63 -6.21
C ASN A 196 -24.38 -8.07 -6.94
N GLN A 197 -24.91 -9.27 -6.65
CA GLN A 197 -26.17 -9.76 -7.21
C GLN A 197 -27.40 -8.98 -6.74
N ALA A 198 -27.29 -8.25 -5.62
CA ALA A 198 -28.35 -7.36 -5.18
C ALA A 198 -28.51 -6.20 -6.19
N GLU A 199 -29.67 -6.17 -6.86
CA GLU A 199 -30.05 -5.08 -7.75
C GLU A 199 -30.39 -3.83 -6.93
N ILE A 200 -29.76 -2.72 -7.27
CA ILE A 200 -30.00 -1.43 -6.63
C ILE A 200 -30.83 -0.59 -7.60
N ALA A 201 -32.14 -0.57 -7.40
CA ALA A 201 -33.02 0.30 -8.15
C ALA A 201 -32.66 1.77 -7.88
N MET A 202 -32.46 2.56 -8.94
CA MET A 202 -32.08 3.96 -8.85
C MET A 202 -33.08 4.83 -9.60
N ASP A 203 -33.54 5.89 -8.94
CA ASP A 203 -34.37 6.94 -9.54
C ASP A 203 -33.79 8.32 -9.23
N ASN A 204 -34.36 9.35 -9.85
CA ASN A 204 -33.86 10.72 -9.74
C ASN A 204 -33.92 11.23 -8.29
N SER A 205 -35.00 10.96 -7.55
CA SER A 205 -35.18 11.44 -6.18
C SER A 205 -34.17 10.78 -5.24
N LEU A 206 -33.99 9.46 -5.40
CA LEU A 206 -33.04 8.68 -4.62
C LEU A 206 -31.60 9.08 -4.90
N ALA A 207 -31.23 9.35 -6.16
CA ALA A 207 -29.88 9.78 -6.52
C ALA A 207 -29.49 11.11 -5.87
N HIS A 208 -30.40 12.11 -5.91
CA HIS A 208 -30.21 13.40 -5.24
C HIS A 208 -30.11 13.23 -3.72
N LYS A 209 -30.94 12.35 -3.13
CA LYS A 209 -30.90 12.05 -1.69
C LYS A 209 -29.59 11.38 -1.27
N ILE A 210 -29.11 10.39 -2.02
CA ILE A 210 -27.87 9.65 -1.74
C ILE A 210 -26.66 10.58 -1.78
N LEU A 211 -26.60 11.46 -2.78
CA LEU A 211 -25.49 12.40 -2.93
C LEU A 211 -25.65 13.68 -2.12
N GLY A 212 -26.83 13.91 -1.51
CA GLY A 212 -27.12 15.10 -0.72
C GLY A 212 -27.11 16.40 -1.54
N VAL A 213 -27.48 16.32 -2.82
CA VAL A 213 -27.50 17.45 -3.76
C VAL A 213 -28.92 17.82 -4.16
N GLN A 214 -29.15 19.10 -4.47
CA GLN A 214 -30.45 19.58 -4.94
C GLN A 214 -30.66 19.27 -6.44
N GLU A 215 -31.92 19.15 -6.86
CA GLU A 215 -32.26 19.06 -8.28
C GLU A 215 -31.73 20.29 -9.03
N GLY A 216 -31.03 20.05 -10.15
CA GLY A 216 -30.39 21.11 -10.94
C GLY A 216 -29.02 21.56 -10.43
N ALA A 217 -28.42 20.84 -9.47
CA ALA A 217 -27.04 21.07 -9.06
C ALA A 217 -26.08 20.99 -10.27
N LEU A 218 -25.07 21.85 -10.28
CA LEU A 218 -24.04 21.85 -11.31
C LEU A 218 -23.24 20.53 -11.26
N PRO A 219 -22.82 19.97 -12.41
CA PRO A 219 -22.06 18.73 -12.47
C PRO A 219 -20.81 18.71 -11.57
N GLU A 220 -20.12 19.85 -11.45
CA GLU A 220 -18.93 20.00 -10.60
C GLU A 220 -19.26 19.82 -9.11
N VAL A 221 -20.42 20.31 -8.67
CA VAL A 221 -20.90 20.16 -7.28
C VAL A 221 -21.28 18.72 -7.00
N VAL A 222 -21.90 18.05 -7.97
CA VAL A 222 -22.26 16.62 -7.88
C VAL A 222 -20.98 15.77 -7.76
N LEU A 223 -19.98 16.06 -8.59
CA LEU A 223 -18.68 15.39 -8.54
C LEU A 223 -17.97 15.59 -7.19
N GLU A 224 -17.90 16.84 -6.70
CA GLU A 224 -17.25 17.15 -5.42
C GLU A 224 -17.93 16.40 -4.26
N LYS A 225 -19.27 16.36 -4.23
CA LYS A 225 -20.00 15.61 -3.21
C LYS A 225 -19.82 14.12 -3.31
N PHE A 226 -19.83 13.57 -4.52
CA PHE A 226 -19.52 12.17 -4.73
C PHE A 226 -18.13 11.80 -4.18
N GLN A 227 -17.09 12.54 -4.55
CA GLN A 227 -15.72 12.29 -4.08
C GLN A 227 -15.59 12.40 -2.56
N THR A 228 -16.26 13.40 -1.96
CA THR A 228 -16.29 13.58 -0.50
C THR A 228 -16.93 12.37 0.19
N LEU A 229 -18.09 11.91 -0.29
CA LEU A 229 -18.82 10.79 0.29
C LEU A 229 -18.05 9.46 0.18
N ILE A 230 -17.33 9.24 -0.92
CA ILE A 230 -16.45 8.07 -1.06
C ILE A 230 -15.32 8.12 -0.02
N ALA A 231 -14.68 9.29 0.15
CA ALA A 231 -13.62 9.46 1.13
C ALA A 231 -14.08 9.24 2.58
N GLU A 232 -15.34 9.56 2.89
CA GLU A 232 -15.94 9.38 4.22
C GLU A 232 -16.25 7.91 4.57
N ARG A 233 -16.32 6.98 3.61
CA ARG A 233 -16.69 5.57 3.87
C ARG A 233 -15.63 4.71 4.57
N GLU A 234 -14.58 5.33 5.13
CA GLU A 234 -13.51 4.71 5.93
C GLU A 234 -13.00 3.37 5.34
N LEU A 235 -12.58 3.38 4.07
CA LEU A 235 -11.94 2.23 3.42
C LEU A 235 -10.51 1.95 3.92
N ASN A 236 -10.20 2.41 5.13
CA ASN A 236 -8.86 2.34 5.70
C ASN A 236 -8.52 0.88 6.05
N ILE A 237 -7.90 0.20 5.09
CA ILE A 237 -7.43 -1.18 5.19
C ILE A 237 -6.19 -1.35 6.07
N LEU A 238 -5.58 -0.24 6.49
CA LEU A 238 -4.38 -0.24 7.32
C LEU A 238 -4.73 -0.21 8.82
N ASP A 239 -5.97 0.10 9.18
CA ASP A 239 -6.42 0.09 10.57
C ASP A 239 -6.59 -1.33 11.11
N THR A 240 -5.79 -1.64 12.14
CA THR A 240 -5.82 -2.91 12.87
C THR A 240 -7.21 -3.21 13.46
N LYS A 241 -7.99 -2.17 13.78
CA LYS A 241 -9.39 -2.31 14.24
C LYS A 241 -10.34 -2.76 13.14
N ASN A 242 -9.99 -2.50 11.88
CA ASN A 242 -10.82 -2.82 10.72
C ASN A 242 -10.37 -4.11 10.01
N LEU A 243 -9.22 -4.70 10.38
CA LEU A 243 -8.73 -5.96 9.76
C LEU A 243 -9.74 -7.11 9.81
N ASN A 244 -10.59 -7.18 10.83
CA ASN A 244 -11.60 -8.24 10.96
C ASN A 244 -12.99 -7.85 10.40
N LYS A 245 -13.18 -6.60 9.94
CA LYS A 245 -14.45 -6.13 9.38
C LYS A 245 -14.45 -6.32 7.87
N SER A 246 -15.34 -7.14 7.35
CA SER A 246 -15.41 -7.38 5.91
C SER A 246 -15.86 -6.11 5.17
N LEU A 247 -15.12 -5.77 4.10
CA LEU A 247 -15.48 -4.64 3.23
C LEU A 247 -16.71 -4.94 2.37
N ALA A 248 -16.96 -6.21 2.05
CA ALA A 248 -18.10 -6.64 1.24
C ALA A 248 -19.46 -6.34 1.89
N THR A 249 -19.49 -6.00 3.18
CA THR A 249 -20.72 -5.68 3.92
C THR A 249 -21.27 -4.28 3.55
N GLY A 250 -21.95 -3.59 4.47
CA GLY A 250 -22.66 -2.33 4.19
C GLY A 250 -21.80 -1.27 3.51
N ILE A 251 -20.49 -1.24 3.76
CA ILE A 251 -19.56 -0.31 3.11
C ILE A 251 -19.57 -0.49 1.58
N PHE A 252 -19.45 -1.72 1.08
CA PHE A 252 -19.46 -1.97 -0.36
C PHE A 252 -20.80 -1.65 -1.01
N ILE A 253 -21.92 -1.95 -0.34
CA ILE A 253 -23.25 -1.60 -0.83
C ILE A 253 -23.40 -0.08 -0.94
N ASP A 254 -22.96 0.67 0.08
CA ASP A 254 -22.97 2.13 0.08
C ASP A 254 -22.12 2.70 -1.06
N LEU A 255 -20.92 2.15 -1.28
CA LEU A 255 -20.05 2.56 -2.39
C LEU A 255 -20.72 2.35 -3.75
N ARG A 256 -21.41 1.22 -3.96
CA ARG A 256 -22.18 0.95 -5.18
C ARG A 256 -23.33 1.94 -5.32
N GLN A 257 -24.08 2.20 -4.25
CA GLN A 257 -25.18 3.17 -4.26
C GLN A 257 -24.70 4.57 -4.64
N LEU A 258 -23.59 5.03 -4.05
CA LEU A 258 -22.97 6.31 -4.39
C LEU A 258 -22.55 6.37 -5.86
N THR A 259 -21.92 5.29 -6.36
CA THR A 259 -21.45 5.21 -7.75
C THR A 259 -22.61 5.21 -8.74
N LEU A 260 -23.67 4.45 -8.47
CA LEU A 260 -24.88 4.43 -9.29
C LEU A 260 -25.62 5.77 -9.26
N ALA A 261 -25.71 6.42 -8.11
CA ALA A 261 -26.31 7.75 -8.00
C ALA A 261 -25.51 8.78 -8.81
N PHE A 262 -24.17 8.72 -8.73
CA PHE A 262 -23.30 9.60 -9.50
C PHE A 262 -23.43 9.35 -11.00
N GLU A 263 -23.45 8.08 -11.42
CA GLU A 263 -23.67 7.71 -12.82
C GLU A 263 -25.03 8.22 -13.32
N PHE A 264 -26.09 8.05 -12.53
CA PHE A 264 -27.43 8.48 -12.88
C PHE A 264 -27.53 10.00 -13.08
N LEU A 265 -26.90 10.80 -12.20
CA LEU A 265 -26.89 12.26 -12.32
C LEU A 265 -25.90 12.79 -13.36
N SER A 266 -24.87 12.00 -13.72
CA SER A 266 -23.86 12.38 -14.72
C SER A 266 -24.29 12.06 -16.16
N LYS A 267 -25.35 11.26 -16.35
CA LYS A 267 -25.90 10.99 -17.68
C LYS A 267 -26.50 12.27 -18.27
N PRO A 268 -26.15 12.67 -19.50
CA PRO A 268 -26.79 13.81 -20.15
C PRO A 268 -28.28 13.51 -20.29
N GLN A 269 -29.13 14.39 -19.76
CA GLN A 269 -30.59 14.30 -19.92
C GLN A 269 -30.92 14.41 -21.42
N GLY A 270 -31.15 13.28 -22.09
CA GLY A 270 -31.50 13.25 -23.52
C GLY A 270 -31.02 12.06 -24.36
N ALA A 271 -30.31 11.07 -23.80
CA ALA A 271 -30.00 9.84 -24.54
C ALA A 271 -31.03 8.74 -24.21
N LEU A 272 -32.11 8.71 -25.01
CA LEU A 272 -32.96 7.53 -25.21
C LEU A 272 -32.28 6.55 -26.17
#